data_AF-A0A810NET2-F1
#
_entry.id   AF-A0A810NET2-F1
#
_cell.length_a   1.000
_cell.length_b   1.000
_cell.length_c   1.000
_cell.angle_alpha   90.00
_cell.angle_beta   90.00
_cell.angle_gamma   90.00
#
_symmetry.space_group_name_H-M   'P 1'
#
loop_
_entity.id
_entity.type
_entity.pdbx_description
1 polymer ?
#
loop_
_entity_poly.entity_id
_entity_poly.type
_entity_poly.pdbx_seq_one_letter_code
_entity_poly.pdbx_strand_id
1 'polypeptide(L)'
;MQHAGVLADALADWTWSDQAAYALGRTLGLFTDATFAQVKYVFWTDNDLGNGLHEALGALVHAGVLQQNPDEDDQYRWSPVAGSVAFKTT
;
A
#
# COMPACT_ATOMS: atom_id res chain seq x y z
N MET A 1 -18.54 -8.75 -4.83
CA MET A 1 -17.66 -7.83 -4.08
C MET A 1 -16.44 -7.58 -4.94
N GLN A 2 -16.26 -6.35 -5.40
CA GLN A 2 -15.15 -5.97 -6.28
C GLN A 2 -14.08 -5.33 -5.38
N HIS A 3 -12.93 -6.00 -5.18
CA HIS A 3 -11.88 -5.54 -4.25
C HIS A 3 -10.82 -4.66 -4.92
N ALA A 4 -10.81 -4.58 -6.26
CA ALA A 4 -9.78 -3.87 -7.03
C ALA A 4 -9.81 -2.33 -6.89
N GLY A 5 -10.86 -1.74 -6.31
CA GLY A 5 -10.98 -0.29 -6.12
C GLY A 5 -10.43 0.22 -4.79
N VAL A 6 -10.46 -0.57 -3.71
CA VAL A 6 -10.25 -0.05 -2.35
C VAL A 6 -8.83 0.48 -2.13
N LEU A 7 -7.81 -0.23 -2.59
CA LEU A 7 -6.41 0.21 -2.44
C LEU A 7 -6.05 1.33 -3.41
N ALA A 8 -6.53 1.25 -4.65
CA ALA A 8 -6.28 2.27 -5.67
C ALA A 8 -6.90 3.62 -5.26
N ASP A 9 -8.12 3.60 -4.73
CA ASP A 9 -8.80 4.80 -4.24
C ASP A 9 -8.11 5.34 -2.96
N ALA A 10 -7.73 4.46 -2.04
CA ALA A 10 -7.04 4.84 -0.80
C ALA A 10 -5.66 5.46 -1.05
N LEU A 11 -5.02 5.15 -2.19
CA LEU A 11 -3.73 5.65 -2.60
C LEU A 11 -3.83 6.55 -3.84
N ALA A 12 -4.98 7.18 -4.10
CA ALA A 12 -5.13 8.07 -5.24
C ALA A 12 -4.14 9.26 -5.19
N ASP A 13 -3.83 9.72 -3.98
CA ASP A 13 -2.84 10.75 -3.68
C ASP A 13 -1.67 10.20 -2.86
N TRP A 14 -0.60 11.00 -2.76
CA TRP A 14 0.56 10.66 -1.95
C TRP A 14 0.19 10.41 -0.49
N THR A 15 0.49 9.20 -0.03
CA THR A 15 0.10 8.70 1.29
C THR A 15 1.34 8.17 2.01
N TRP A 16 1.52 8.55 3.27
CA TRP A 16 2.63 8.07 4.10
C TRP A 16 2.64 6.55 4.25
N SER A 17 3.84 5.98 4.38
CA SER A 17 4.10 4.53 4.39
C SER A 17 3.22 3.75 5.38
N ASP A 18 3.00 4.29 6.58
CA ASP A 18 2.17 3.68 7.61
C ASP A 18 0.68 3.61 7.21
N GLN A 19 0.15 4.69 6.65
CA GLN A 19 -1.22 4.73 6.15
C GLN A 19 -1.40 3.89 4.88
N ALA A 20 -0.38 3.85 4.01
CA ALA A 20 -0.38 2.97 2.84
C ALA A 20 -0.35 1.48 3.24
N ALA A 21 0.48 1.12 4.22
CA ALA A 21 0.56 -0.23 4.76
C ALA A 21 -0.74 -0.63 5.46
N TYR A 22 -1.38 0.31 6.18
CA TYR A 22 -2.71 0.11 6.75
C TYR A 22 -3.78 -0.12 5.67
N ALA A 23 -3.81 0.67 4.60
CA ALA A 23 -4.75 0.50 3.49
C ALA A 23 -4.55 -0.84 2.76
N LEU A 24 -3.29 -1.24 2.56
CA LEU A 24 -2.95 -2.56 2.02
C LEU A 24 -3.45 -3.67 2.95
N GLY A 25 -3.15 -3.59 4.25
CA GLY A 25 -3.62 -4.54 5.25
C GLY A 25 -5.14 -4.68 5.24
N ARG A 26 -5.86 -3.56 5.22
CA ARG A 26 -7.33 -3.53 5.08
C ARG A 26 -7.83 -4.24 3.83
N THR A 27 -7.15 -4.05 2.70
CA THR A 27 -7.48 -4.70 1.42
C THR A 27 -7.25 -6.21 1.47
N LEU A 28 -6.23 -6.66 2.21
CA LEU A 28 -5.94 -8.07 2.47
C LEU A 28 -6.87 -8.70 3.53
N GLY A 29 -7.78 -7.93 4.12
CA GLY A 29 -8.71 -8.40 5.17
C GLY A 29 -8.16 -8.31 6.59
N LEU A 30 -7.03 -7.63 6.80
CA LEU A 30 -6.52 -7.29 8.13
C LEU A 30 -7.21 -6.04 8.67
N PHE A 31 -7.16 -5.85 10.00
CA PHE A 31 -7.63 -4.64 10.68
C PHE A 31 -9.09 -4.25 10.40
N THR A 32 -9.95 -5.18 9.96
CA THR A 32 -11.34 -4.92 9.50
C THR A 32 -12.21 -4.18 10.52
N ASP A 33 -11.93 -4.38 11.80
CA ASP A 33 -12.68 -3.80 12.93
C ASP A 33 -11.85 -2.83 13.76
N ALA A 34 -10.63 -2.51 13.31
CA ALA A 34 -9.72 -1.61 14.00
C ALA A 34 -9.50 -0.33 13.18
N THR A 35 -9.49 0.81 13.87
CA THR A 35 -9.05 2.09 13.31
C THR A 35 -7.53 2.15 13.22
N PHE A 36 -6.99 2.99 12.34
CA PHE A 36 -5.54 3.23 12.25
C PHE A 36 -4.93 3.54 13.62
N ALA A 37 -5.56 4.40 14.42
CA ALA A 37 -5.04 4.79 15.74
C ALA A 37 -4.86 3.60 16.71
N GLN A 38 -5.69 2.56 16.59
CA GLN A 38 -5.61 1.36 17.41
C GLN A 38 -4.51 0.40 16.96
N VAL A 39 -4.11 0.44 15.68
CA VAL A 39 -3.12 -0.47 15.10
C VAL A 39 -1.83 0.21 14.66
N LYS A 40 -1.70 1.53 14.83
CA LYS A 40 -0.52 2.30 14.40
C LYS A 40 0.80 1.76 14.94
N TYR A 41 0.77 1.12 16.11
CA TYR A 41 1.94 0.47 16.68
C TYR A 41 2.54 -0.58 15.73
N VAL A 42 1.72 -1.28 14.94
CA VAL A 42 2.17 -2.25 13.93
C VAL A 42 3.07 -1.62 12.89
N PHE A 43 2.91 -0.33 12.60
CA PHE A 43 3.71 0.37 11.59
C PHE A 43 4.86 1.20 12.19
N TRP A 44 4.87 1.36 13.51
CA TRP A 44 5.85 2.21 14.23
C TRP A 44 6.79 1.41 15.14
N THR A 45 6.67 0.09 15.16
CA THR A 45 7.58 -0.82 15.87
C THR A 45 8.16 -1.85 14.91
N ASP A 46 9.36 -2.33 15.19
CA ASP A 46 9.96 -3.44 14.43
C ASP A 46 9.21 -4.75 14.72
N ASN A 47 8.40 -5.20 13.77
CA ASN A 47 7.64 -6.44 13.85
C ASN A 47 7.35 -7.02 12.46
N ASP A 48 7.26 -8.35 12.39
CA ASP A 48 7.14 -9.08 11.12
C ASP A 48 5.95 -8.64 10.26
N LEU A 49 4.80 -8.32 10.87
CA LEU A 49 3.61 -7.92 10.13
C LEU A 49 3.79 -6.53 9.49
N GLY A 50 4.27 -5.54 10.26
CA GLY A 50 4.56 -4.21 9.76
C GLY A 50 5.61 -4.24 8.64
N ASN A 51 6.70 -4.97 8.89
CA ASN A 51 7.80 -5.12 7.93
C ASN A 51 7.32 -5.77 6.63
N GLY A 52 6.55 -6.88 6.72
CA GLY A 52 6.01 -7.56 5.54
C GLY A 52 5.03 -6.71 4.73
N LEU A 53 4.20 -5.89 5.37
CA LEU A 53 3.31 -4.96 4.67
C LEU A 53 4.09 -3.86 3.95
N HIS A 54 5.15 -3.35 4.56
CA HIS A 54 6.02 -2.35 3.95
C HIS A 54 6.80 -2.93 2.74
N GLU A 55 7.37 -4.13 2.88
CA GLU A 55 8.03 -4.84 1.79
C GLU A 55 7.07 -5.09 0.61
N ALA A 56 5.82 -5.42 0.89
CA ALA A 56 4.80 -5.58 -0.14
C ALA A 56 4.53 -4.27 -0.91
N LEU A 57 4.52 -3.11 -0.25
CA LEU A 57 4.45 -1.81 -0.93
C LEU A 57 5.65 -1.61 -1.86
N GLY A 58 6.86 -1.92 -1.38
CA GLY A 58 8.08 -1.86 -2.19
C GLY A 58 8.03 -2.78 -3.42
N ALA A 59 7.51 -4.00 -3.26
CA ALA A 59 7.29 -4.93 -4.37
C ALA A 59 6.29 -4.38 -5.40
N LEU A 60 5.22 -3.72 -4.95
CA LEU A 60 4.24 -3.08 -5.83
C LEU A 60 4.80 -1.85 -6.55
N VAL A 61 5.70 -1.09 -5.92
CA VAL A 61 6.47 -0.03 -6.60
C VAL A 61 7.37 -0.63 -7.68
N HIS A 62 8.10 -1.70 -7.36
CA HIS A 62 8.98 -2.38 -8.33
C HIS A 62 8.19 -2.95 -9.53
N ALA A 63 6.97 -3.43 -9.28
CA ALA A 63 6.06 -3.91 -10.31
C ALA A 63 5.36 -2.77 -11.11
N GLY A 64 5.59 -1.50 -10.75
CA GLY A 64 4.96 -0.34 -11.39
C GLY A 64 3.48 -0.13 -11.05
N VAL A 65 2.96 -0.85 -10.05
CA VAL A 65 1.58 -0.72 -9.55
C VAL A 65 1.46 0.53 -8.68
N LEU A 66 2.47 0.81 -7.85
CA LEU A 66 2.58 2.03 -7.06
C LEU A 66 3.73 2.90 -7.56
N GLN A 67 3.69 4.17 -7.20
CA GLN A 67 4.83 5.09 -7.28
C GLN A 67 5.27 5.42 -5.87
N GLN A 68 6.57 5.63 -5.68
CA GLN A 68 7.14 6.19 -4.45
C GLN A 68 7.52 7.65 -4.72
N ASN A 69 7.27 8.53 -3.75
CA ASN A 69 7.62 9.95 -3.88
C ASN A 69 9.15 10.10 -3.78
N PRO A 70 9.82 10.71 -4.78
CA PRO A 70 11.27 10.89 -4.76
C PRO A 70 11.74 12.07 -3.90
N ASP A 71 10.86 13.02 -3.58
CA ASP A 71 11.19 14.23 -2.82
C ASP A 71 10.88 14.08 -1.33
N GLU A 72 9.84 13.30 -1.01
CA GLU A 72 9.48 12.90 0.35
C GLU A 72 9.62 11.39 0.42
N ASP A 73 10.78 10.93 0.90
CA ASP A 73 10.99 9.51 1.15
C ASP A 73 9.81 8.96 1.96
N ASP A 74 9.34 7.77 1.58
CA ASP A 74 8.32 7.03 2.31
C ASP A 74 6.85 7.45 2.10
N GLN A 75 6.53 8.08 0.96
CA GLN A 75 5.15 8.21 0.48
C GLN A 75 4.89 7.36 -0.77
N TYR A 76 3.65 6.85 -0.87
CA TYR A 76 3.18 5.99 -1.95
C TYR A 76 1.90 6.53 -2.56
N ARG A 77 1.72 6.33 -3.87
CA ARG A 77 0.43 6.52 -4.54
C ARG A 77 0.21 5.45 -5.61
N TRP A 78 -1.03 5.24 -6.01
CA TRP A 78 -1.40 4.38 -7.13
C TRP A 78 -0.79 4.91 -8.43
N SER A 79 -0.20 4.02 -9.21
CA SER A 79 0.33 4.39 -10.51
C SER A 79 -0.83 4.60 -11.50
N PRO A 80 -0.94 5.76 -12.15
CA PRO A 80 -1.99 6.01 -13.15
C PRO A 80 -1.85 5.09 -14.39
N VAL A 81 -0.69 4.45 -14.55
CA VAL A 81 -0.42 3.49 -15.64
C VAL A 81 -0.76 2.05 -15.25
N ALA A 82 -0.94 1.75 -13.95
CA ALA A 82 -1.26 0.41 -13.46
C ALA A 82 -2.59 -0.14 -14.02
N GLY A 83 -3.54 0.74 -14.34
CA GLY A 83 -4.81 0.37 -14.99
C GLY A 83 -4.67 -0.08 -16.45
N SER A 84 -3.49 0.09 -17.06
CA SER A 84 -3.20 -0.17 -18.48
C SER A 84 -2.14 -1.26 -18.70
N VAL A 85 -1.68 -1.95 -17.64
CA VAL A 85 -0.57 -2.92 -17.76
C VAL A 85 -1.07 -4.23 -18.36
N ALA A 86 -0.90 -4.37 -19.68
CA ALA A 86 -0.82 -5.67 -20.31
C ALA A 86 0.46 -6.36 -19.79
N PHE A 87 0.31 -7.32 -18.88
CA PHE A 87 1.42 -8.19 -18.46
C PHE A 87 1.99 -8.85 -19.72
N LYS A 88 3.19 -8.44 -20.15
CA LYS A 88 3.95 -9.20 -21.14
C LYS A 88 4.47 -10.46 -20.48
N THR A 89 3.76 -11.56 -20.70
CA THR A 89 4.23 -12.91 -20.41
C THR A 89 5.45 -13.16 -21.32
N THR A 90 6.61 -13.37 -20.71
CA THR A 90 7.79 -13.93 -21.39
C THR A 90 7.78 -15.43 -21.19
#